data_AF-A0A0D2FQJ4-F1
#
_entry.id   AF-A0A0D2FQJ4-F1
#
_cell.length_a   1.000
_cell.length_b   1.000
_cell.length_c   1.000
_cell.angle_alpha   90.00
_cell.angle_beta   90.00
_cell.angle_gamma   90.00
#
_symmetry.space_group_name_H-M   'P 1'
#
loop_
_entity.id
_entity.type
_entity.pdbx_description
1 polymer ?
#
loop_
_entity_poly.entity_id
_entity_poly.type
_entity_poly.pdbx_seq_one_letter_code
_entity_poly.pdbx_strand_id
1 'polypeptide(L)'
;MTRVIVSGTVASIFVGMSGASLGALIFDTATIPFIASASAGFLLGVWGFYRDAVRKSLRAVDRFPQLLQLHLDGNFPHRGFDTWEMSRFRSATFGKSWVLQSMLIASWMTANRAIERIYEAEEERILLSFTAGAEALEPSVEKA
;
A
#
# COMPACT_ATOMS: atom_id res chain seq x y z
N MET A 1 -6.20 4.15 -1.91
CA MET A 1 -6.66 4.88 -3.11
C MET A 1 -6.76 6.39 -2.88
N THR A 2 -7.55 6.88 -1.91
CA THR A 2 -7.74 8.33 -1.67
C THR A 2 -6.44 9.10 -1.51
N ARG A 3 -5.49 8.58 -0.72
CA ARG A 3 -4.17 9.21 -0.52
C ARG A 3 -3.39 9.39 -1.82
N VAL A 4 -3.54 8.47 -2.78
CA VAL A 4 -2.86 8.48 -4.08
C VAL A 4 -3.48 9.52 -5.00
N ILE A 5 -4.82 9.54 -5.05
CA ILE A 5 -5.57 10.51 -5.84
C ILE A 5 -5.23 11.91 -5.34
N VAL A 6 -5.22 12.12 -4.03
CA VAL A 6 -4.86 13.40 -3.42
C VAL A 6 -3.40 13.76 -3.71
N SER A 7 -2.43 12.87 -3.43
CA SER A 7 -1.01 13.18 -3.64
C SER A 7 -0.66 13.41 -5.11
N GLY A 8 -1.21 12.60 -6.02
CA GLY A 8 -1.01 12.72 -7.46
C GLY A 8 -1.64 13.99 -8.03
N THR A 9 -2.84 14.35 -7.57
CA THR A 9 -3.51 15.59 -7.98
C THR A 9 -2.76 16.81 -7.46
N VAL A 10 -2.32 16.80 -6.20
CA VAL A 10 -1.53 17.90 -5.64
C VAL A 10 -0.21 18.08 -6.40
N ALA A 11 0.52 16.99 -6.67
CA ALA A 11 1.73 17.03 -7.47
C ALA A 11 1.46 17.57 -8.89
N SER A 12 0.37 17.11 -9.53
CA SER A 12 -0.07 17.59 -10.84
C SER A 12 -0.36 19.09 -10.84
N ILE A 13 -0.99 19.63 -9.79
CA ILE A 13 -1.30 21.06 -9.70
C ILE A 13 -0.01 21.88 -9.59
N PHE A 14 0.90 21.53 -8.68
CA PHE A 14 2.14 22.30 -8.49
C PHE A 14 3.06 22.23 -9.71
N VAL A 15 3.29 21.03 -10.25
CA VAL A 15 4.12 20.87 -11.46
C VAL A 15 3.44 21.50 -12.68
N GLY A 16 2.12 21.41 -12.77
CA GLY A 16 1.27 22.12 -13.73
C GLY A 16 1.50 23.62 -13.71
N MET A 17 1.31 24.25 -12.56
CA MET A 17 1.51 25.70 -12.37
C MET A 17 2.94 26.14 -12.69
N SER A 18 3.95 25.37 -12.28
CA SER A 18 5.35 25.66 -12.63
C SER A 18 5.57 25.61 -14.16
N GLY A 19 5.01 24.63 -14.85
CA GLY A 19 5.11 24.52 -16.31
C GLY A 19 4.37 25.64 -17.03
N ALA A 20 3.20 26.05 -16.53
CA ALA A 20 2.45 27.19 -17.05
C ALA A 20 3.28 28.48 -16.98
N SER A 21 3.90 28.74 -15.83
CA SER A 21 4.70 29.94 -15.61
C SER A 21 5.93 29.99 -16.53
N LEU A 22 6.66 28.88 -16.66
CA LEU A 22 7.80 28.80 -17.58
C LEU A 22 7.37 28.89 -19.04
N GLY A 23 6.25 28.25 -19.38
CA GLY A 23 5.66 28.26 -20.72
C GLY A 23 5.28 29.66 -21.19
N ALA A 24 4.64 30.42 -20.31
CA ALA A 24 4.25 31.81 -20.58
C ALA A 24 5.47 32.71 -20.81
N LEU A 25 6.59 32.49 -20.10
CA LEU A 25 7.79 33.31 -20.22
C LEU A 25 8.61 33.03 -21.50
N ILE A 26 8.61 31.78 -21.99
CA ILE A 26 9.50 31.35 -23.09
C ILE A 26 8.76 31.30 -24.43
N PHE A 27 7.50 30.87 -24.41
CA PHE A 27 6.75 30.51 -25.62
C PHE A 27 5.47 31.33 -25.80
N ASP A 28 5.19 32.30 -24.92
CA ASP A 28 3.93 33.06 -24.85
C ASP A 28 2.67 32.18 -24.76
N THR A 29 2.83 30.92 -24.33
CA THR A 29 1.73 29.96 -24.16
C THR A 29 1.82 29.28 -22.80
N ALA A 30 0.78 29.45 -21.98
CA ALA A 30 0.71 28.85 -20.65
C ALA A 30 0.04 27.46 -20.68
N THR A 31 -0.93 27.26 -21.56
CA THR A 31 -1.84 26.11 -21.51
C THR A 31 -1.18 24.79 -21.91
N ILE A 32 -0.42 24.76 -23.01
CA ILE A 32 0.23 23.53 -23.47
C ILE A 32 1.31 23.08 -22.46
N PRO A 33 2.22 23.97 -21.99
CA PRO A 33 3.18 23.62 -20.96
C PRO A 33 2.54 23.18 -19.64
N PHE A 34 1.44 23.82 -19.23
CA PHE A 34 0.64 23.39 -18.06
C PHE A 34 0.17 21.94 -18.19
N ILE A 35 -0.47 21.58 -19.32
CA ILE A 35 -1.03 20.23 -19.51
C ILE A 35 0.09 19.18 -19.49
N ALA A 36 1.19 19.45 -20.19
CA ALA A 36 2.33 18.54 -20.24
C ALA A 36 2.96 18.33 -18.86
N SER A 37 3.22 19.41 -18.12
CA SER A 37 3.86 19.32 -16.81
C SER A 37 2.92 18.77 -15.73
N ALA A 38 1.63 19.11 -15.76
CA ALA A 38 0.61 18.55 -14.87
C ALA A 38 0.51 17.03 -15.05
N SER A 39 0.45 16.56 -16.31
CA SER A 39 0.42 15.13 -16.63
C SER A 39 1.68 14.41 -16.11
N ALA A 40 2.85 15.01 -16.29
CA ALA A 40 4.10 14.48 -15.76
C ALA A 40 4.09 14.40 -14.22
N GLY A 41 3.63 15.45 -13.54
CA GLY A 41 3.49 15.48 -12.08
C GLY A 41 2.54 14.40 -11.56
N PHE A 42 1.42 14.18 -12.24
CA PHE A 42 0.49 13.10 -11.91
C PHE A 42 1.13 11.72 -12.10
N LEU A 43 1.80 11.48 -13.23
CA LEU A 43 2.47 10.21 -13.52
C LEU A 43 3.55 9.89 -12.48
N LEU A 44 4.33 10.87 -12.04
CA LEU A 44 5.31 10.70 -10.96
C LEU A 44 4.64 10.31 -9.64
N GLY A 45 3.49 10.92 -9.32
CA GLY A 45 2.70 10.56 -8.14
C GLY A 45 2.18 9.12 -8.19
N VAL A 46 1.63 8.71 -9.33
CA VAL A 46 1.15 7.33 -9.56
C VAL A 46 2.29 6.33 -9.48
N TRP A 47 3.44 6.65 -10.07
CA TRP A 47 4.63 5.80 -10.03
C TRP A 47 5.15 5.60 -8.60
N GLY A 48 5.20 6.67 -7.80
CA GLY A 48 5.58 6.60 -6.39
C GLY A 48 4.65 5.68 -5.60
N PHE A 49 3.34 5.82 -5.80
CA PHE A 49 2.35 4.92 -5.19
C PHE A 49 2.53 3.47 -5.63
N TYR A 50 2.70 3.22 -6.93
CA TYR A 50 2.89 1.86 -7.44
C TYR A 50 4.10 1.19 -6.77
N ARG A 51 5.24 1.89 -6.68
CA ARG A 51 6.44 1.36 -6.01
C ARG A 51 6.21 1.03 -4.53
N ASP A 52 5.41 1.82 -3.83
CA ASP A 52 5.05 1.56 -2.44
C ASP A 52 4.09 0.36 -2.31
N ALA A 53 3.08 0.29 -3.17
CA ALA A 53 2.12 -0.81 -3.23
C ALA A 53 2.81 -2.15 -3.55
N VAL A 54 3.78 -2.18 -4.49
CA VAL A 54 4.61 -3.36 -4.76
C VAL A 54 5.33 -3.79 -3.49
N ARG A 55 6.02 -2.88 -2.79
CA ARG A 55 6.77 -3.23 -1.56
C ARG A 55 5.85 -3.77 -0.47
N LYS A 56 4.70 -3.14 -0.25
CA LYS A 56 3.75 -3.54 0.79
C LYS A 56 3.11 -4.89 0.48
N SER A 57 2.68 -5.10 -0.75
CA SER A 57 2.08 -6.37 -1.18
C SER A 57 3.07 -7.54 -1.12
N LEU A 58 4.34 -7.33 -1.52
CA LEU A 58 5.39 -8.34 -1.40
C LEU A 58 5.69 -8.71 0.07
N ARG A 59 5.69 -7.73 0.98
CA ARG A 59 5.82 -8.02 2.42
C ARG A 59 4.59 -8.74 2.96
N ALA A 60 3.40 -8.38 2.49
CA ALA A 60 2.16 -9.00 2.93
C ALA A 60 2.08 -10.48 2.52
N VAL A 61 2.54 -10.84 1.31
CA VAL A 61 2.56 -12.26 0.89
C VAL A 61 3.55 -13.09 1.70
N ASP A 62 4.70 -12.52 2.08
CA ASP A 62 5.66 -13.23 2.94
C ASP A 62 5.13 -13.46 4.36
N ARG A 63 4.29 -12.54 4.87
CA ARG A 63 3.76 -12.60 6.24
C ARG A 63 2.45 -13.39 6.35
N PHE A 64 1.57 -13.27 5.37
CA PHE A 64 0.23 -13.87 5.37
C PHE A 64 -0.06 -14.64 4.06
N PRO A 65 0.75 -15.65 3.70
CA PRO A 65 0.66 -16.30 2.39
C PRO A 65 -0.70 -16.95 2.13
N GLN A 66 -1.30 -17.59 3.13
CA GLN A 66 -2.61 -18.26 3.03
C GLN A 66 -3.74 -17.26 2.76
N LEU A 67 -3.72 -16.13 3.45
CA LEU A 67 -4.71 -15.06 3.27
C LEU A 67 -4.61 -14.47 1.86
N LEU A 68 -3.38 -14.23 1.39
CA LEU A 68 -3.15 -13.69 0.05
C LEU A 68 -3.51 -14.70 -1.03
N GLN A 69 -3.29 -16.01 -0.82
CA GLN A 69 -3.75 -17.05 -1.74
C GLN A 69 -5.27 -17.02 -1.91
N LEU A 70 -6.04 -16.93 -0.82
CA LEU A 70 -7.50 -16.85 -0.88
C LEU A 70 -7.98 -15.65 -1.73
N HIS A 71 -7.39 -14.48 -1.53
CA HIS A 71 -7.72 -13.28 -2.30
C HIS A 71 -7.17 -13.30 -3.74
N LEU A 72 -6.07 -14.00 -4.00
CA LEU A 72 -5.55 -14.22 -5.36
C LEU A 72 -6.47 -15.13 -6.15
N ASP A 73 -6.91 -16.23 -5.54
CA ASP A 73 -7.82 -17.17 -6.16
C ASP A 73 -9.20 -16.54 -6.43
N GLY A 74 -9.75 -15.83 -5.45
CA GLY A 74 -11.04 -15.13 -5.62
C GLY A 74 -11.02 -14.02 -6.67
N ASN A 75 -9.92 -13.26 -6.79
CA ASN A 75 -9.81 -12.17 -7.77
C ASN A 75 -9.43 -12.66 -9.18
N PHE A 76 -8.69 -13.77 -9.28
CA PHE A 76 -8.14 -14.29 -10.53
C PHE A 76 -8.36 -15.81 -10.66
N PRO A 77 -9.62 -16.28 -10.69
CA PRO A 77 -9.95 -17.71 -10.65
C PRO A 77 -9.39 -18.48 -11.86
N HIS A 78 -9.25 -17.79 -13.01
CA HIS A 78 -8.68 -18.39 -14.22
C HIS A 78 -7.20 -18.79 -14.08
N ARG A 79 -6.51 -18.38 -13.01
CA ARG A 79 -5.08 -18.65 -12.84
C ARG A 79 -4.78 -19.88 -11.98
N GLY A 80 -5.77 -20.39 -11.26
CA GLY A 80 -5.66 -21.59 -10.42
C GLY A 80 -4.65 -21.41 -9.29
N PHE A 81 -4.82 -20.36 -8.48
CA PHE A 81 -3.90 -20.09 -7.36
C PHE A 81 -4.15 -21.07 -6.21
N ASP A 82 -5.33 -21.65 -6.10
CA ASP A 82 -5.66 -22.77 -5.22
C ASP A 82 -4.75 -23.99 -5.43
N THR A 83 -4.38 -24.31 -6.67
CA THR A 83 -3.53 -25.47 -6.99
C THR A 83 -2.04 -25.21 -6.77
N TRP A 84 -1.65 -23.99 -6.42
CA TRP A 84 -0.24 -23.64 -6.22
C TRP A 84 0.23 -24.07 -4.84
N GLU A 85 1.47 -24.56 -4.78
CA GLU A 85 2.10 -24.89 -3.51
C GLU A 85 2.33 -23.62 -2.66
N MET A 86 2.09 -23.72 -1.35
CA MET A 86 2.23 -22.59 -0.41
C MET A 86 3.64 -21.97 -0.43
N SER A 87 4.67 -22.77 -0.71
CA SER A 87 6.07 -22.30 -0.81
C SER A 87 6.29 -21.28 -1.94
N ARG A 88 5.40 -21.24 -2.92
CA ARG A 88 5.41 -20.27 -4.04
C ARG A 88 4.84 -18.91 -3.66
N PHE A 89 4.04 -18.82 -2.60
CA PHE A 89 3.48 -17.56 -2.08
C PHE A 89 4.52 -16.78 -1.28
N ARG A 90 5.57 -16.36 -1.98
CA ARG A 90 6.67 -15.56 -1.44
C ARG A 90 7.05 -14.43 -2.38
N SER A 91 7.63 -13.38 -1.83
CA SER A 91 8.10 -12.21 -2.57
C SER A 91 9.07 -12.57 -3.68
N ALA A 92 9.89 -13.61 -3.50
CA ALA A 92 10.80 -14.12 -4.53
C ALA A 92 10.09 -14.63 -5.80
N THR A 93 8.87 -15.15 -5.69
CA THR A 93 8.09 -15.62 -6.85
C THR A 93 7.39 -14.45 -7.52
N PHE A 94 6.65 -13.67 -6.76
CA PHE A 94 5.85 -12.56 -7.28
C PHE A 94 6.70 -11.40 -7.77
N GLY A 95 7.87 -11.17 -7.16
CA GLY A 95 8.81 -10.12 -7.52
C GLY A 95 9.42 -10.28 -8.93
N LYS A 96 9.39 -11.47 -9.52
CA LYS A 96 10.00 -11.76 -10.83
C LYS A 96 9.15 -11.32 -12.03
N SER A 97 7.84 -11.10 -11.85
CA SER A 97 6.92 -10.79 -12.94
C SER A 97 6.01 -9.63 -12.58
N TRP A 98 6.03 -8.58 -13.40
CA TRP A 98 5.16 -7.41 -13.21
C TRP A 98 3.66 -7.77 -13.27
N VAL A 99 3.30 -8.83 -14.02
CA VAL A 99 1.93 -9.36 -14.07
C VAL A 99 1.54 -9.93 -12.71
N LEU A 100 2.39 -10.78 -12.14
CA LEU A 100 2.16 -11.34 -10.80
C LEU A 100 2.19 -10.26 -9.72
N GLN A 101 3.07 -9.26 -9.82
CA GLN A 101 3.07 -8.10 -8.91
C GLN A 101 1.74 -7.36 -8.96
N SER A 102 1.21 -7.12 -10.16
CA SER A 102 -0.05 -6.38 -10.35
C SER A 102 -1.25 -7.16 -9.79
N MET A 103 -1.31 -8.47 -10.03
CA MET A 103 -2.31 -9.36 -9.41
C MET A 103 -2.18 -9.35 -7.89
N LEU A 104 -0.96 -9.44 -7.37
CA LEU A 104 -0.70 -9.43 -5.94
C LEU A 104 -1.10 -8.10 -5.29
N ILE A 105 -0.83 -6.97 -5.93
CA ILE A 105 -1.28 -5.66 -5.43
C ILE A 105 -2.80 -5.62 -5.34
N ALA A 106 -3.52 -6.06 -6.38
CA ALA A 106 -4.97 -6.07 -6.38
C ALA A 106 -5.53 -6.95 -5.25
N SER A 107 -5.00 -8.17 -5.10
CA SER A 107 -5.41 -9.08 -4.04
C SER A 107 -5.02 -8.62 -2.65
N TRP A 108 -3.87 -7.97 -2.49
CA TRP A 108 -3.49 -7.30 -1.25
C TRP A 108 -4.47 -6.18 -0.88
N MET A 109 -4.90 -5.36 -1.85
CA MET A 109 -5.87 -4.30 -1.61
C MET A 109 -7.23 -4.86 -1.13
N THR A 110 -7.67 -6.01 -1.68
CA THR A 110 -8.89 -6.68 -1.20
C THR A 110 -8.70 -7.36 0.16
N ALA A 111 -7.50 -7.84 0.46
CA ALA A 111 -7.16 -8.46 1.74
C ALA A 111 -6.91 -7.44 2.87
N ASN A 112 -6.77 -6.15 2.54
CA ASN A 112 -6.29 -5.14 3.46
C ASN A 112 -7.13 -5.03 4.75
N ARG A 113 -8.46 -5.14 4.65
CA ARG A 113 -9.34 -5.17 5.84
C ARG A 113 -9.09 -6.36 6.77
N ALA A 114 -8.82 -7.53 6.20
CA ALA A 114 -8.52 -8.72 7.00
C ALA A 114 -7.15 -8.60 7.67
N ILE A 115 -6.17 -8.04 6.95
CA ILE A 115 -4.83 -7.76 7.49
C ILE A 115 -4.90 -6.73 8.63
N GLU A 116 -5.69 -5.67 8.49
CA GLU A 116 -5.91 -4.66 9.54
C GLU A 116 -6.47 -5.28 10.81
N ARG A 117 -7.49 -6.14 10.71
CA ARG A 117 -8.05 -6.87 11.87
C ARG A 117 -7.02 -7.75 12.59
N ILE A 118 -6.11 -8.38 11.84
CA ILE A 118 -5.04 -9.19 12.43
C ILE A 118 -4.07 -8.29 13.22
N TYR A 119 -3.75 -7.10 12.68
CA TYR A 119 -2.89 -6.16 13.39
C TYR A 119 -3.57 -5.57 14.64
N GLU A 120 -4.84 -5.22 14.56
CA GLU A 120 -5.62 -4.74 15.72
C GLU A 120 -5.65 -5.78 16.84
N ALA A 121 -5.90 -7.06 16.51
CA ALA A 121 -5.88 -8.14 17.50
C ALA A 121 -4.49 -8.37 18.13
N GLU A 122 -3.42 -8.23 17.34
CA GLU A 122 -2.06 -8.33 17.86
C GLU A 122 -1.70 -7.13 18.74
N GLU A 123 -2.15 -5.93 18.39
CA GLU A 123 -1.98 -4.72 19.20
C GLU A 123 -2.70 -4.85 20.55
N GLU A 124 -3.95 -5.30 20.55
CA GLU A 124 -4.72 -5.56 21.76
C GLU A 124 -4.02 -6.59 22.67
N ARG A 125 -3.52 -7.69 22.09
CA ARG A 125 -2.75 -8.70 22.83
C ARG A 125 -1.49 -8.11 23.48
N ILE A 126 -0.78 -7.23 22.78
CA ILE A 126 0.40 -6.54 23.33
C ILE A 126 -0.02 -5.63 24.48
N LEU A 127 -1.06 -4.81 24.30
CA LEU A 127 -1.56 -3.89 25.34
C LEU A 127 -1.99 -4.63 26.61
N LEU A 128 -2.71 -5.76 26.47
CA LEU A 128 -3.13 -6.60 27.59
C LEU A 128 -1.96 -7.10 28.44
N SER A 129 -0.82 -7.41 27.81
CA SER A 129 0.39 -7.84 28.53
C SER A 129 0.99 -6.73 29.39
N PHE A 130 0.84 -5.46 28.99
CA PHE A 130 1.31 -4.30 29.75
C PHE A 130 0.35 -3.90 30.86
N THR A 131 -0.96 -3.95 30.62
CA THR A 131 -1.97 -3.62 31.65
C THR A 131 -1.99 -4.67 32.76
N ALA A 132 -1.87 -5.96 32.43
CA ALA A 132 -1.75 -7.02 33.42
C ALA A 132 -0.47 -6.89 34.27
N GLY A 133 0.63 -6.40 33.69
CA GLY A 133 1.87 -6.10 34.42
C GLY A 133 1.75 -4.88 35.35
N ALA A 134 0.96 -3.88 34.98
CA ALA A 134 0.70 -2.71 35.82
C ALA A 134 -0.21 -3.03 37.02
N GLU A 135 -1.26 -3.83 36.80
CA GLU A 135 -2.20 -4.24 37.86
C GLU A 135 -1.53 -5.16 38.90
N ALA A 136 -0.50 -5.92 38.50
CA ALA A 136 0.32 -6.73 39.41
C ALA A 136 1.31 -5.92 40.28
N LEU A 137 1.57 -4.65 39.96
CA LEU A 137 2.45 -3.75 40.73
C LEU A 137 1.69 -2.92 41.78
N GLU A 138 0.36 -2.81 41.70
CA GLU A 138 -0.46 -2.06 42.66
C GLU A 138 -0.92 -2.79 43.96
N PRO A 139 -0.83 -4.12 44.18
CA PRO A 139 -1.44 -4.73 45.36
C PRO A 139 -0.60 -4.62 46.66
N SER A 140 0.52 -3.89 46.70
CA SER A 140 1.40 -3.83 47.88
C SER A 140 1.53 -2.46 48.57
N VAL A 141 0.79 -1.42 48.15
CA VAL A 141 0.90 -0.08 48.78
C VAL A 141 -0.17 0.15 49.87
N GLU A 142 -1.21 -0.68 49.97
CA GLU A 142 -2.35 -0.42 50.88
C GLU A 142 -2.41 -1.32 52.13
N LYS A 143 -1.27 -1.68 52.74
CA LYS A 143 -1.22 -2.22 54.12
C LYS A 143 0.10 -1.86 54.82
N ALA A 144 0.20 -0.63 55.33
CA ALA A 144 1.18 -0.23 56.33
C ALA A 144 0.50 0.61 57.42
#